data_AF-R7YHK5-F1
#
_entry.id   AF-R7YHK5-F1
#
_cell.length_a   1.000
_cell.length_b   1.000
_cell.length_c   1.000
_cell.angle_alpha   90.00
_cell.angle_beta   90.00
_cell.angle_gamma   90.00
#
_symmetry.space_group_name_H-M   'P 1'
#
loop_
_entity.id
_entity.type
_entity.pdbx_description
1 polymer ?
#
loop_
_entity_poly.entity_id
_entity_poly.type
_entity_poly.pdbx_seq_one_letter_code
_entity_poly.pdbx_strand_id
1 'polypeptide(L)'
;MATAGGPASIITQVSQGAGPPINTLGAGSDENITLELRGVRFPLSRDELLTLPEFVLLSLFPNGLLPDGHMNYHDGDVYPVDYDPASLQYMLDFFRKVAQSIPTSPPSPSTDDHTEAVPIEPMHGSARDMLQDRAGIIVLREDLDFYAIPPRRDIEQPEMIEIKRAAGKALLKQDGIFSGLRKSEEPGTTEQHLIEMLTAGGFNHDDRWGHRAGEPNKAVICSIALARLRTDVKGNDLSSNNAVGMAQKLLLFWRKPARRCWWEGVDLEGVEGVEGKLKVWIRRVWTLEMVSHQQNHASVRNNVPDTLPLLKQRRQVTSPIPISTP
;
A
#
# COMPACT_ATOMS: atom_id res chain seq x y z
N MET A 1 -14.90 21.18 -55.23
CA MET A 1 -15.84 21.14 -54.08
C MET A 1 -15.03 21.15 -52.80
N ALA A 2 -15.61 21.75 -51.77
CA ALA A 2 -14.97 22.32 -50.58
C ALA A 2 -14.00 21.42 -49.79
N THR A 3 -13.02 22.10 -49.23
CA THR A 3 -12.24 21.75 -48.04
C THR A 3 -13.13 21.49 -46.81
N ALA A 4 -12.73 20.53 -45.99
CA ALA A 4 -13.04 20.51 -44.57
C ALA A 4 -11.81 19.96 -43.80
N GLY A 5 -10.85 20.86 -43.56
CA GLY A 5 -9.87 20.67 -42.50
C GLY A 5 -10.59 20.86 -41.17
N GLY A 6 -10.75 19.76 -40.42
CA GLY A 6 -11.10 19.84 -39.01
C GLY A 6 -9.86 20.22 -38.20
N PRO A 7 -9.97 21.08 -37.18
CA PRO A 7 -8.83 21.50 -36.38
C PRO A 7 -8.23 20.29 -35.65
N ALA A 8 -6.93 20.08 -35.83
CA ALA A 8 -6.15 19.17 -35.00
C ALA A 8 -6.10 19.75 -33.57
N SER A 9 -7.02 19.30 -32.71
CA SER A 9 -6.95 19.59 -31.28
C SER A 9 -5.71 18.92 -30.69
N ILE A 10 -4.69 19.73 -30.40
CA ILE A 10 -3.42 19.38 -29.73
C ILE A 10 -3.59 19.20 -28.20
N ILE A 11 -4.82 19.16 -27.71
CA ILE A 11 -5.14 19.08 -26.29
C ILE A 11 -6.08 17.87 -26.09
N THR A 12 -5.69 16.98 -25.16
CA THR A 12 -6.33 15.71 -24.77
C THR A 12 -6.19 14.51 -25.72
N GLN A 13 -4.95 14.05 -25.95
CA GLN A 13 -4.72 12.62 -26.08
C GLN A 13 -3.79 12.16 -24.94
N VAL A 14 -4.40 11.59 -23.90
CA VAL A 14 -3.68 10.65 -23.03
C VAL A 14 -3.85 9.30 -23.68
N SER A 15 -2.77 8.75 -24.24
CA SER A 15 -2.74 7.33 -24.61
C SER A 15 -3.08 6.54 -23.35
N GLN A 16 -4.24 5.88 -23.32
CA GLN A 16 -4.49 4.79 -22.38
C GLN A 16 -3.65 3.59 -22.81
N GLY A 17 -2.33 3.73 -22.74
CA GLY A 17 -1.43 2.60 -22.81
C GLY A 17 -1.59 1.84 -21.51
N ALA A 18 -2.21 0.66 -21.58
CA ALA A 18 -2.01 -0.34 -20.56
C ALA A 18 -0.50 -0.54 -20.42
N GLY A 19 0.07 -0.12 -19.29
CA GLY A 19 1.49 -0.33 -18.99
C GLY A 19 1.83 -1.82 -19.13
N PRO A 20 3.09 -2.14 -19.46
CA PRO A 20 3.50 -3.52 -19.65
C PRO A 20 3.16 -4.37 -18.40
N PRO A 21 2.73 -5.62 -18.56
CA PRO A 21 2.38 -6.48 -17.44
C PRO A 21 3.60 -6.68 -16.53
N ILE A 22 3.42 -6.49 -15.22
CA ILE A 22 4.41 -6.64 -14.12
C ILE A 22 5.03 -8.07 -14.03
N ASN A 23 4.70 -8.98 -14.93
CA ASN A 23 5.05 -10.40 -14.84
C ASN A 23 6.47 -10.78 -15.31
N THR A 24 7.34 -9.81 -15.59
CA THR A 24 8.71 -10.07 -16.11
C THR A 24 9.81 -10.14 -15.04
N LEU A 25 9.46 -10.22 -13.75
CA LEU A 25 10.45 -10.49 -12.72
C LEU A 25 10.86 -11.98 -12.79
N GLY A 26 11.93 -12.30 -13.52
CA GLY A 26 12.50 -13.64 -13.65
C GLY A 26 12.92 -14.25 -12.31
N ALA A 27 12.79 -15.56 -12.17
CA ALA A 27 13.19 -16.31 -10.97
C ALA A 27 14.73 -16.34 -10.83
N GLY A 28 15.26 -15.78 -9.76
CA GLY A 28 16.64 -16.07 -9.32
C GLY A 28 17.51 -14.87 -8.93
N SER A 29 17.15 -14.18 -7.84
CA SER A 29 18.11 -13.54 -6.90
C SER A 29 17.34 -12.82 -5.78
N ASP A 30 17.84 -12.92 -4.54
CA ASP A 30 17.44 -12.08 -3.39
C ASP A 30 17.95 -10.64 -3.59
N GLU A 31 17.62 -10.02 -4.73
CA GLU A 31 18.07 -8.68 -5.06
C GLU A 31 17.20 -7.65 -4.32
N ASN A 32 17.85 -6.91 -3.42
CA ASN A 32 17.28 -5.74 -2.79
C ASN A 32 17.55 -4.52 -3.68
N ILE A 33 16.50 -3.75 -4.00
CA ILE A 33 16.65 -2.46 -4.67
C ILE A 33 16.79 -1.35 -3.62
N THR A 34 17.73 -0.42 -3.80
CA THR A 34 17.84 0.74 -2.92
C THR A 34 17.24 1.96 -3.59
N LEU A 35 16.16 2.49 -3.02
CA LEU A 35 15.54 3.75 -3.45
C LEU A 35 16.07 4.91 -2.60
N GLU A 36 16.29 6.08 -3.20
CA GLU A 36 16.57 7.33 -2.48
C GLU A 36 15.38 8.27 -2.60
N LEU A 37 14.68 8.44 -1.48
CA LEU A 37 13.47 9.23 -1.32
C LEU A 37 13.82 10.52 -0.59
N ARG A 38 14.03 11.60 -1.35
CA ARG A 38 14.34 12.94 -0.80
C ARG A 38 15.52 12.91 0.19
N GLY A 39 16.57 12.15 -0.15
CA GLY A 39 17.77 11.97 0.67
C GLY A 39 17.71 10.83 1.70
N VAL A 40 16.58 10.11 1.81
CA VAL A 40 16.43 8.93 2.68
C VAL A 40 16.54 7.66 1.84
N ARG A 41 17.41 6.73 2.23
CA ARG A 41 17.62 5.47 1.50
C ARG A 41 16.75 4.35 2.05
N PHE A 42 16.05 3.66 1.16
CA PHE A 42 15.17 2.54 1.45
C PHE A 42 15.64 1.31 0.66
N PRO A 43 16.30 0.33 1.31
CA PRO A 43 16.43 -1.00 0.73
C PRO A 43 15.06 -1.68 0.76
N LEU A 44 14.58 -2.10 -0.40
CA LEU A 44 13.36 -2.87 -0.55
C LEU A 44 13.70 -4.23 -1.11
N SER A 45 13.19 -5.28 -0.47
CA SER A 45 13.24 -6.60 -1.08
C SER A 45 12.22 -6.69 -2.22
N ARG A 46 12.46 -7.64 -3.14
CA ARG A 46 11.50 -7.98 -4.19
C ARG A 46 10.11 -8.30 -3.63
N ASP A 47 10.03 -8.97 -2.49
CA ASP A 47 8.76 -9.33 -1.87
C ASP A 47 8.03 -8.11 -1.32
N GLU A 48 8.73 -7.20 -0.64
CA GLU A 48 8.14 -5.92 -0.21
C GLU A 48 7.62 -5.14 -1.41
N LEU A 49 8.39 -5.08 -2.49
CA LEU A 49 8.00 -4.42 -3.73
C LEU A 49 6.70 -5.02 -4.33
N LEU A 50 6.58 -6.35 -4.35
CA LEU A 50 5.39 -7.04 -4.87
C LEU A 50 4.14 -6.87 -4.00
N THR A 51 4.29 -6.43 -2.75
CA THR A 51 3.15 -6.11 -1.86
C THR A 51 2.67 -4.67 -1.96
N LEU A 52 3.47 -3.77 -2.56
CA LEU A 52 3.09 -2.37 -2.68
C LEU A 52 1.85 -2.17 -3.57
N PRO A 53 0.96 -1.22 -3.23
CA PRO A 53 -0.15 -0.84 -4.08
C PRO A 53 0.31 -0.32 -5.44
N GLU A 54 -0.49 -0.54 -6.48
CA GLU A 54 -0.22 -0.13 -7.85
C GLU A 54 0.08 1.36 -7.94
N PHE A 55 -0.68 2.21 -7.23
CA PHE A 55 -0.44 3.66 -7.27
C PHE A 55 0.95 4.04 -6.70
N VAL A 56 1.47 3.27 -5.74
CA VAL A 56 2.83 3.49 -5.19
C VAL A 56 3.84 3.04 -6.22
N LEU A 57 3.67 1.85 -6.80
CA LEU A 57 4.57 1.33 -7.84
C LEU A 57 4.69 2.30 -9.03
N LEU A 58 3.58 2.88 -9.48
CA LEU A 58 3.57 3.88 -10.55
C LEU A 58 4.27 5.19 -10.15
N SER A 59 4.26 5.53 -8.86
CA SER A 59 4.96 6.72 -8.36
C SER A 59 6.47 6.47 -8.18
N LEU A 60 6.84 5.27 -7.75
CA LEU A 60 8.24 4.87 -7.58
C LEU A 60 8.92 4.59 -8.93
N PHE A 61 8.16 4.07 -9.90
CA PHE A 61 8.63 3.65 -11.21
C PHE A 61 7.75 4.23 -12.33
N PRO A 62 7.80 5.55 -12.56
CA PRO A 62 6.92 6.23 -13.51
C PRO A 62 7.10 5.77 -14.97
N ASN A 63 8.28 5.21 -15.30
CA ASN A 63 8.60 4.67 -16.62
C ASN A 63 8.44 3.14 -16.69
N GLY A 64 7.75 2.53 -15.72
CA GLY A 64 7.64 1.07 -15.58
C GLY A 64 8.71 0.49 -14.65
N LEU A 65 8.43 -0.72 -14.14
CA LEU A 65 9.36 -1.49 -13.31
C LEU A 65 10.59 -1.88 -14.14
N LEU A 66 11.58 -1.00 -14.13
CA LEU A 66 12.91 -1.12 -14.74
C LEU A 66 12.93 -0.87 -16.26
N PRO A 67 13.90 -0.07 -16.77
CA PRO A 67 14.06 0.13 -18.21
C PRO A 67 14.38 -1.20 -18.91
N ASP A 68 13.65 -1.46 -19.98
CA ASP A 68 13.69 -2.66 -20.81
C ASP A 68 15.13 -3.21 -21.01
N GLY A 69 15.38 -4.43 -20.55
CA GLY A 69 16.45 -5.26 -21.09
C GLY A 69 17.87 -5.07 -20.55
N HIS A 70 18.12 -4.19 -19.57
CA HIS A 70 19.38 -4.20 -18.83
C HIS A 70 19.18 -4.86 -17.45
N MET A 71 19.24 -6.19 -17.44
CA MET A 71 19.61 -7.00 -16.26
C MET A 71 21.09 -6.74 -15.93
N ASN A 72 21.42 -5.48 -15.71
CA ASN A 72 22.72 -5.04 -15.27
C ASN A 72 22.50 -4.18 -14.03
N TYR A 73 21.81 -4.77 -13.05
CA TYR A 73 21.90 -4.34 -11.66
C TYR A 73 23.39 -4.30 -11.33
N HIS A 74 23.97 -3.11 -11.22
CA HIS A 74 25.19 -3.01 -10.46
C HIS A 74 24.76 -3.10 -9.00
N ASP A 75 25.28 -4.11 -8.31
CA ASP A 75 25.20 -4.22 -6.86
C ASP A 75 25.59 -2.86 -6.25
N GLY A 76 24.62 -2.15 -5.67
CA GLY A 76 24.80 -0.81 -5.11
C GLY A 76 24.15 0.37 -5.85
N ASP A 77 23.41 0.16 -6.94
CA ASP A 77 22.68 1.24 -7.62
C ASP A 77 21.56 1.82 -6.73
N VAL A 78 21.61 3.14 -6.51
CA VAL A 78 20.65 3.90 -5.73
C VAL A 78 19.73 4.67 -6.68
N TYR A 79 18.43 4.40 -6.63
CA TYR A 79 17.46 5.01 -7.54
C TYR A 79 16.76 6.21 -6.89
N PRO A 80 17.03 7.45 -7.35
CA PRO A 80 16.38 8.62 -6.81
C PRO A 80 14.91 8.68 -7.26
N VAL A 81 14.02 8.91 -6.31
CA VAL A 81 12.57 9.00 -6.53
C VAL A 81 12.01 10.19 -5.75
N ASP A 82 11.20 11.03 -6.40
CA ASP A 82 10.44 12.09 -5.72
C ASP A 82 9.15 11.52 -5.12
N TYR A 83 9.30 10.78 -4.03
CA TYR A 83 8.19 10.28 -3.22
C TYR A 83 8.46 10.53 -1.74
N ASP A 84 7.40 10.70 -0.96
CA ASP A 84 7.53 11.02 0.46
C ASP A 84 8.04 9.81 1.26
N PRO A 85 9.25 9.90 1.87
CA PRO A 85 9.82 8.79 2.64
C PRO A 85 8.96 8.39 3.84
N ALA A 86 8.30 9.35 4.50
CA ALA A 86 7.47 9.06 5.67
C ALA A 86 6.21 8.28 5.28
N SER A 87 5.64 8.59 4.11
CA SER A 87 4.50 7.85 3.54
C SER A 87 4.87 6.39 3.25
N LEU A 88 6.02 6.15 2.60
CA LEU A 88 6.45 4.79 2.29
C LEU A 88 6.78 4.00 3.57
N GLN A 89 7.50 4.62 4.52
CA GLN A 89 7.82 3.98 5.79
C GLN A 89 6.57 3.56 6.55
N TYR A 90 5.57 4.45 6.65
CA TYR A 90 4.29 4.15 7.30
C TYR A 90 3.60 2.93 6.67
N MET A 91 3.60 2.83 5.34
CA MET A 91 3.02 1.69 4.63
C MET A 91 3.77 0.38 4.93
N LEU A 92 5.09 0.38 4.80
CA LEU A 92 5.92 -0.81 5.03
C LEU A 92 5.81 -1.30 6.48
N ASP A 93 5.79 -0.39 7.45
CA ASP A 93 5.62 -0.74 8.86
C ASP A 93 4.25 -1.35 9.13
N PHE A 94 3.19 -0.86 8.47
CA PHE A 94 1.88 -1.47 8.54
C PHE A 94 1.88 -2.89 7.96
N PHE A 95 2.47 -3.07 6.77
CA PHE A 95 2.58 -4.36 6.10
C PHE A 95 3.33 -5.39 6.94
N ARG A 96 4.48 -5.02 7.51
CA ARG A 96 5.28 -5.88 8.41
C ARG A 96 4.48 -6.29 9.65
N LYS A 97 3.76 -5.35 10.28
CA LYS A 97 2.89 -5.64 11.43
C LYS A 97 1.78 -6.63 11.07
N VAL A 98 1.15 -6.46 9.91
CA VAL A 98 0.11 -7.39 9.44
C VAL A 98 0.71 -8.77 9.19
N ALA A 99 1.87 -8.86 8.52
CA ALA A 99 2.56 -10.11 8.23
C ALA A 99 2.89 -10.92 9.49
N GLN A 100 3.30 -10.25 10.57
CA GLN A 100 3.61 -10.88 11.86
C GLN A 100 2.37 -11.43 12.59
N SER A 101 1.17 -10.98 12.21
CA SER A 101 -0.09 -11.34 12.88
C SER A 101 -0.86 -12.48 12.20
N ILE A 102 -0.30 -13.06 11.13
CA ILE A 102 -0.88 -14.21 10.43
C ILE A 102 -0.51 -15.48 11.21
N PRO A 103 -1.47 -16.34 11.60
CA PRO A 103 -1.18 -17.58 12.31
C PRO A 103 -0.34 -18.52 11.45
N THR A 104 0.76 -19.04 11.99
CA THR A 104 1.56 -20.09 11.34
C THR A 104 0.90 -21.43 11.63
N SER A 105 0.12 -21.97 10.71
CA SER A 105 -0.33 -23.36 10.81
C SER A 105 0.90 -24.27 10.65
N PRO A 106 1.25 -25.13 11.63
CA PRO A 106 2.27 -26.15 11.38
C PRO A 106 1.76 -27.09 10.26
N PRO A 107 2.64 -27.61 9.39
CA PRO A 107 2.24 -28.62 8.44
C PRO A 107 1.73 -29.83 9.23
N SER A 108 0.41 -30.04 9.22
CA SER A 108 -0.19 -31.26 9.75
C SER A 108 0.43 -32.45 9.01
N PRO A 109 0.94 -33.48 9.70
CA PRO A 109 1.42 -34.68 9.02
C PRO A 109 0.23 -35.32 8.30
N SER A 110 0.32 -35.37 6.97
CA SER A 110 -0.58 -36.10 6.10
C SER A 110 -0.62 -37.56 6.49
N THR A 111 -1.75 -38.02 7.02
CA THR A 111 -2.15 -39.42 6.92
C THR A 111 -3.01 -39.58 5.68
N ASP A 112 -2.48 -40.29 4.69
CA ASP A 112 -3.19 -40.77 3.52
C ASP A 112 -4.48 -41.52 3.92
N ASP A 113 -5.60 -41.23 3.25
CA ASP A 113 -6.23 -42.11 2.26
C ASP A 113 -7.69 -41.67 2.00
N HIS A 114 -8.05 -41.64 0.71
CA HIS A 114 -9.38 -41.74 0.09
C HIS A 114 -9.55 -40.81 -1.11
N THR A 115 -9.31 -41.42 -2.26
CA THR A 115 -9.81 -41.05 -3.58
C THR A 115 -11.33 -40.89 -3.59
N GLU A 116 -11.84 -39.68 -3.76
CA GLU A 116 -13.13 -39.43 -4.42
C GLU A 116 -13.06 -38.21 -5.34
N ALA A 117 -13.67 -38.34 -6.51
CA ALA A 117 -13.57 -37.44 -7.65
C ALA A 117 -14.14 -36.05 -7.36
N VAL A 118 -13.37 -35.01 -7.68
CA VAL A 118 -13.77 -33.60 -7.57
C VAL A 118 -14.75 -33.26 -8.71
N PRO A 119 -15.99 -32.80 -8.43
CA PRO A 119 -16.82 -32.19 -9.45
C PRO A 119 -16.20 -30.85 -9.85
N ILE A 120 -16.02 -30.61 -11.15
CA ILE A 120 -15.62 -29.30 -11.68
C ILE A 120 -16.81 -28.35 -11.50
N GLU A 121 -16.88 -27.68 -10.36
CA GLU A 121 -17.77 -26.53 -10.14
C GLU A 121 -17.12 -25.23 -10.65
N PRO A 122 -17.88 -24.33 -11.29
CA PRO A 122 -17.37 -23.09 -11.84
C PRO A 122 -16.96 -22.11 -10.72
N MET A 123 -15.69 -21.69 -10.73
CA MET A 123 -15.03 -20.69 -9.88
C MET A 123 -15.96 -19.69 -9.15
N HIS A 124 -16.49 -20.10 -8.00
CA HIS A 124 -17.00 -19.20 -6.96
C HIS A 124 -16.24 -19.48 -5.66
N GLY A 125 -14.93 -19.24 -5.68
CA GLY A 125 -14.12 -19.28 -4.46
C GLY A 125 -14.69 -18.26 -3.48
N SER A 126 -15.09 -18.72 -2.30
CA SER A 126 -15.58 -17.81 -1.26
C SER A 126 -14.49 -16.77 -0.95
N ALA A 127 -14.88 -15.53 -0.66
CA ALA A 127 -13.95 -14.47 -0.23
C ALA A 127 -13.02 -14.93 0.92
N ARG A 128 -13.47 -15.90 1.72
CA ARG A 128 -12.68 -16.58 2.75
C ARG A 128 -11.53 -17.39 2.16
N ASP A 129 -11.77 -18.18 1.12
CA ASP A 129 -10.79 -19.05 0.46
C ASP A 129 -9.61 -18.26 -0.13
N MET A 130 -9.89 -17.08 -0.71
CA MET A 130 -8.84 -16.18 -1.22
C MET A 130 -7.97 -15.53 -0.14
N LEU A 131 -8.42 -15.55 1.12
CA LEU A 131 -7.80 -14.86 2.26
C LEU A 131 -7.36 -15.84 3.38
N GLN A 132 -7.47 -17.16 3.18
CA GLN A 132 -7.14 -18.16 4.21
C GLN A 132 -5.69 -18.03 4.70
N ASP A 133 -4.75 -17.76 3.79
CA ASP A 133 -3.33 -17.54 4.11
C ASP A 133 -2.85 -16.10 3.81
N ARG A 134 -3.79 -15.17 3.56
CA ARG A 134 -3.47 -13.79 3.17
C ARG A 134 -4.27 -12.80 4.00
N ALA A 135 -3.60 -11.81 4.57
CA ALA A 135 -4.30 -10.67 5.16
C ALA A 135 -4.65 -9.66 4.05
N GLY A 136 -5.94 -9.39 3.87
CA GLY A 136 -6.40 -8.28 3.03
C GLY A 136 -6.12 -6.95 3.74
N ILE A 137 -5.57 -5.99 3.01
CA ILE A 137 -5.30 -4.64 3.50
C ILE A 137 -5.99 -3.65 2.58
N ILE A 138 -6.80 -2.78 3.19
CA ILE A 138 -7.44 -1.65 2.55
C ILE A 138 -6.46 -0.49 2.59
N VAL A 139 -6.16 0.10 1.43
CA VAL A 139 -5.30 1.28 1.30
C VAL A 139 -6.13 2.43 0.76
N LEU A 140 -6.28 3.47 1.58
CA LEU A 140 -6.97 4.70 1.22
C LEU A 140 -5.96 5.82 1.09
N ARG A 141 -5.91 6.46 -0.08
CA ARG A 141 -5.06 7.62 -0.36
C ARG A 141 -5.92 8.83 -0.70
N GLU A 142 -5.50 9.99 -0.22
CA GLU A 142 -6.00 11.30 -0.65
C GLU A 142 -4.88 12.14 -1.27
N ASP A 143 -5.16 12.71 -2.45
CA ASP A 143 -4.46 13.88 -2.98
C ASP A 143 -5.38 15.09 -2.87
N LEU A 144 -4.95 16.11 -2.12
CA LEU A 144 -5.68 17.35 -1.90
C LEU A 144 -4.91 18.49 -2.54
N ASP A 145 -5.32 18.89 -3.74
CA ASP A 145 -4.83 20.12 -4.37
C ASP A 145 -5.64 21.31 -3.83
N PHE A 146 -4.98 22.40 -3.40
CA PHE A 146 -5.67 23.58 -2.90
C PHE A 146 -5.25 24.88 -3.58
N TYR A 147 -6.23 25.77 -3.74
CA TYR A 147 -6.12 27.03 -4.45
C TYR A 147 -6.63 28.14 -3.54
N ALA A 148 -5.71 28.79 -2.84
CA ALA A 148 -6.02 29.97 -2.04
C ALA A 148 -6.37 31.15 -2.96
N ILE A 149 -7.53 31.76 -2.73
CA ILE A 149 -7.95 32.97 -3.43
C ILE A 149 -7.25 34.16 -2.76
N PRO A 150 -6.62 35.08 -3.52
CA PRO A 150 -5.98 36.26 -2.94
C PRO A 150 -6.95 37.05 -2.05
N PRO A 151 -6.65 37.25 -0.75
CA PRO A 151 -7.56 37.97 0.14
C PRO A 151 -7.70 39.46 -0.19
N ARG A 152 -6.74 40.05 -0.90
CA ARG A 152 -6.79 41.42 -1.44
C ARG A 152 -6.19 41.47 -2.85
N ARG A 153 -6.48 42.55 -3.59
CA ARG A 153 -6.14 42.68 -5.02
C ARG A 153 -4.65 42.91 -5.27
N ASP A 154 -3.97 43.52 -4.32
CA ASP A 154 -2.60 44.04 -4.40
C ASP A 154 -1.59 43.13 -3.66
N ILE A 155 -1.84 41.82 -3.66
CA ILE A 155 -0.92 40.83 -3.08
C ILE A 155 0.18 40.51 -4.07
N GLU A 156 1.42 40.64 -3.61
CA GLU A 156 2.59 40.27 -4.38
C GLU A 156 2.85 38.76 -4.29
N GLN A 157 3.56 38.22 -5.29
CA GLN A 157 3.84 36.79 -5.37
C GLN A 157 4.49 36.20 -4.09
N PRO A 158 5.50 36.83 -3.45
CA PRO A 158 6.12 36.29 -2.24
C PRO A 158 5.14 36.15 -1.07
N GLU A 159 4.28 37.15 -0.88
CA GLU A 159 3.24 37.12 0.16
C GLU A 159 2.21 36.04 -0.13
N MET A 160 1.80 35.88 -1.40
CA MET A 160 0.86 34.80 -1.78
C MET A 160 1.45 33.42 -1.51
N ILE A 161 2.78 33.25 -1.65
CA ILE A 161 3.45 31.99 -1.31
C ILE A 161 3.33 31.73 0.20
N GLU A 162 3.55 32.72 1.06
CA GLU A 162 3.38 32.55 2.52
C GLU A 162 1.94 32.25 2.89
N ILE A 163 0.96 32.93 2.27
CA ILE A 163 -0.47 32.65 2.47
C ILE A 163 -0.80 31.20 2.08
N LYS A 164 -0.27 30.70 0.95
CA LYS A 164 -0.45 29.29 0.54
C LYS A 164 0.16 28.32 1.55
N ARG A 165 1.34 28.62 2.09
CA ARG A 165 1.96 27.80 3.15
C ARG A 165 1.12 27.80 4.42
N ALA A 166 0.62 28.95 4.85
CA ALA A 166 -0.26 29.09 6.01
C ALA A 166 -1.60 28.33 5.81
N ALA A 167 -2.20 28.43 4.62
CA ALA A 167 -3.38 27.67 4.25
C ALA A 167 -3.13 26.15 4.31
N GLY A 168 -2.00 25.69 3.77
CA GLY A 168 -1.58 24.29 3.87
C GLY A 168 -1.48 23.82 5.32
N LYS A 169 -0.83 24.61 6.20
CA LYS A 169 -0.76 24.32 7.64
C LYS A 169 -2.15 24.23 8.30
N ALA A 170 -3.09 25.07 7.90
CA ALA A 170 -4.46 25.01 8.41
C ALA A 170 -5.21 23.76 7.91
N LEU A 171 -5.08 23.40 6.63
CA LEU A 171 -5.70 22.22 6.03
C LEU A 171 -5.13 20.88 6.54
N LEU A 172 -3.87 20.87 6.99
CA LEU A 172 -3.28 19.70 7.65
C LEU A 172 -3.99 19.34 8.96
N LYS A 173 -4.64 20.31 9.63
CA LYS A 173 -5.41 20.05 10.87
C LYS A 173 -6.69 19.26 10.62
N GLN A 174 -7.19 19.23 9.37
CA GLN A 174 -8.33 18.40 8.97
C GLN A 174 -7.85 16.95 8.75
N ASP A 175 -7.62 16.25 9.86
CA ASP A 175 -6.89 14.98 9.85
C ASP A 175 -7.78 13.72 9.89
N GLY A 176 -9.10 13.87 10.01
CA GLY A 176 -10.02 12.73 9.95
C GLY A 176 -10.16 12.16 8.53
N ILE A 177 -10.14 10.83 8.37
CA ILE A 177 -10.25 10.20 7.04
C ILE A 177 -11.57 10.51 6.33
N PHE A 178 -12.65 10.73 7.09
CA PHE A 178 -13.98 11.04 6.53
C PHE A 178 -14.33 12.53 6.55
N SER A 179 -13.40 13.39 6.99
CA SER A 179 -13.65 14.83 7.15
C SER A 179 -14.09 15.53 5.85
N GLY A 180 -13.54 15.11 4.70
CA GLY A 180 -13.91 15.64 3.38
C GLY A 180 -15.19 15.08 2.77
N LEU A 181 -15.78 14.01 3.34
CA LEU A 181 -17.00 13.36 2.82
C LEU A 181 -18.27 13.70 3.59
N ARG A 182 -18.17 14.04 4.89
CA ARG A 182 -19.35 14.34 5.73
C ARG A 182 -19.89 15.75 5.47
N LYS A 183 -20.48 15.98 4.30
CA LYS A 183 -21.06 17.29 3.94
C LYS A 183 -22.55 17.42 4.21
N SER A 184 -23.25 16.30 4.27
CA SER A 184 -24.69 16.24 4.49
C SER A 184 -24.99 15.20 5.56
N GLU A 185 -25.90 15.54 6.48
CA GLU A 185 -26.51 14.59 7.42
C GLU A 185 -27.68 13.83 6.77
N GLU A 186 -27.94 14.06 5.48
CA GLU A 186 -29.00 13.37 4.74
C GLU A 186 -28.69 11.86 4.66
N PRO A 187 -29.59 11.00 5.18
CA PRO A 187 -29.41 9.56 5.14
C PRO A 187 -29.53 9.03 3.70
N GLY A 188 -28.79 7.95 3.41
CA GLY A 188 -28.89 7.25 2.13
C GLY A 188 -28.01 7.81 1.00
N THR A 189 -27.15 8.78 1.27
CA THR A 189 -26.19 9.29 0.28
C THR A 189 -25.13 8.25 -0.09
N THR A 190 -24.54 8.38 -1.28
CA THR A 190 -23.41 7.53 -1.70
C THR A 190 -22.19 7.73 -0.80
N GLU A 191 -21.96 8.94 -0.25
CA GLU A 191 -20.91 9.15 0.76
C GLU A 191 -21.15 8.32 2.01
N GLN A 192 -22.38 8.31 2.53
CA GLN A 192 -22.72 7.55 3.73
C GLN A 192 -22.51 6.05 3.52
N HIS A 193 -22.95 5.50 2.39
CA HIS A 193 -22.71 4.10 2.04
C HIS A 193 -21.22 3.77 1.90
N LEU A 194 -20.39 4.69 1.38
CA LEU A 194 -18.94 4.52 1.30
C LEU A 194 -18.30 4.49 2.69
N ILE A 195 -18.72 5.38 3.59
CA ILE A 195 -18.27 5.39 4.99
C ILE A 195 -18.64 4.08 5.68
N GLU A 196 -19.88 3.61 5.51
CA GLU A 196 -20.36 2.33 6.06
C GLU A 196 -19.56 1.14 5.51
N MET A 197 -19.26 1.13 4.21
CA MET A 197 -18.46 0.08 3.59
C MET A 197 -17.02 0.06 4.15
N LEU A 198 -16.37 1.22 4.25
CA LEU A 198 -15.00 1.34 4.76
C LEU A 198 -14.90 1.00 6.26
N THR A 199 -15.93 1.36 7.03
CA THR A 199 -15.99 1.05 8.46
C THR A 199 -16.30 -0.44 8.72
N ALA A 200 -17.20 -1.03 7.94
CA ALA A 200 -17.40 -2.48 7.94
C ALA A 200 -16.13 -3.23 7.51
N GLY A 201 -15.35 -2.65 6.60
CA GLY A 201 -14.10 -3.21 6.12
C GLY A 201 -12.96 -3.18 7.13
N GLY A 202 -12.84 -2.15 7.97
CA GLY A 202 -11.79 -2.13 9.00
C GLY A 202 -11.45 -0.78 9.62
N PHE A 203 -11.87 0.33 9.02
CA PHE A 203 -11.72 1.67 9.59
C PHE A 203 -12.77 1.95 10.69
N ASN A 204 -12.54 2.97 11.51
CA ASN A 204 -13.51 3.52 12.45
C ASN A 204 -13.93 4.94 12.03
N HIS A 205 -15.06 5.42 12.55
CA HIS A 205 -15.64 6.71 12.17
C HIS A 205 -14.75 7.92 12.50
N ASP A 206 -13.92 7.79 13.53
CA ASP A 206 -13.01 8.78 14.09
C ASP A 206 -11.54 8.56 13.71
N ASP A 207 -11.26 7.57 12.84
CA ASP A 207 -9.92 7.32 12.34
C ASP A 207 -9.35 8.56 11.64
N ARG A 208 -8.04 8.75 11.84
CA ARG A 208 -7.25 9.80 11.21
C ARG A 208 -6.37 9.23 10.10
N TRP A 209 -5.86 10.11 9.25
CA TRP A 209 -4.85 9.71 8.28
C TRP A 209 -3.63 9.19 9.04
N GLY A 210 -3.16 8.00 8.67
CA GLY A 210 -1.97 7.43 9.30
C GLY A 210 -0.68 8.16 8.91
N HIS A 211 -0.68 8.77 7.72
CA HIS A 211 0.27 9.79 7.32
C HIS A 211 -0.43 10.87 6.49
N ARG A 212 -0.13 12.14 6.76
CA ARG A 212 -0.69 13.31 6.08
C ARG A 212 0.34 14.44 6.06
N ALA A 213 0.78 14.84 4.88
CA ALA A 213 1.83 15.84 4.72
C ALA A 213 1.62 16.72 3.49
N GLY A 214 2.11 17.96 3.58
CA GLY A 214 2.18 18.86 2.42
C GLY A 214 3.36 18.49 1.53
N GLU A 215 3.14 18.53 0.22
CA GLU A 215 4.20 18.29 -0.76
C GLU A 215 5.12 19.51 -0.90
N PRO A 216 6.45 19.34 -0.86
CA PRO A 216 7.39 20.45 -1.00
C PRO A 216 7.17 21.21 -2.31
N ASN A 217 7.14 22.54 -2.22
CA ASN A 217 6.97 23.46 -3.35
C ASN A 217 5.65 23.29 -4.13
N LYS A 218 4.69 22.53 -3.61
CA LYS A 218 3.37 22.31 -4.22
C LYS A 218 2.26 22.74 -3.25
N ALA A 219 1.13 23.19 -3.78
CA ALA A 219 -0.08 23.44 -2.97
C ALA A 219 -0.91 22.15 -2.91
N VAL A 220 -0.28 21.08 -2.42
CA VAL A 220 -0.84 19.72 -2.38
C VAL A 220 -0.61 19.12 -1.00
N ILE A 221 -1.60 18.42 -0.47
CA ILE A 221 -1.47 17.56 0.70
C ILE A 221 -1.71 16.11 0.24
N CYS A 222 -0.76 15.24 0.52
CA CYS A 222 -0.86 13.80 0.30
C CYS A 222 -1.18 13.13 1.64
N SER A 223 -2.16 12.24 1.65
CA SER A 223 -2.52 11.46 2.84
C SER A 223 -2.71 9.99 2.52
N ILE A 224 -2.43 9.14 3.49
CA ILE A 224 -2.62 7.71 3.38
C ILE A 224 -3.08 7.11 4.70
N ALA A 225 -4.03 6.18 4.63
CA ALA A 225 -4.53 5.38 5.74
C ALA A 225 -4.63 3.92 5.31
N LEU A 226 -4.33 3.00 6.23
CA LEU A 226 -4.39 1.56 5.98
C LEU A 226 -5.22 0.88 7.07
N ALA A 227 -6.01 -0.11 6.68
CA ALA A 227 -6.75 -0.94 7.60
C ALA A 227 -6.64 -2.42 7.18
N ARG A 228 -6.50 -3.31 8.16
CA ARG A 228 -6.65 -4.75 7.92
C ARG A 228 -8.13 -5.04 7.66
N LEU A 229 -8.41 -5.74 6.57
CA LEU A 229 -9.77 -6.14 6.23
C LEU A 229 -10.31 -7.10 7.31
N ARG A 230 -11.41 -6.72 7.95
CA ARG A 230 -12.14 -7.55 8.92
C ARG A 230 -13.05 -8.51 8.14
N THR A 231 -12.75 -9.80 8.20
CA THR A 231 -13.55 -10.86 7.56
C THR A 231 -14.18 -11.84 8.55
N ASP A 232 -13.91 -11.65 9.85
CA ASP A 232 -14.18 -12.58 10.93
C ASP A 232 -15.39 -12.20 11.81
N VAL A 233 -16.29 -11.37 11.29
CA VAL A 233 -17.54 -11.07 12.00
C VAL A 233 -18.34 -12.38 12.13
N LYS A 234 -18.33 -12.97 13.33
CA LYS A 234 -19.11 -14.17 13.67
C LYS A 234 -20.59 -13.82 13.50
N GLY A 235 -21.16 -14.29 12.39
CA GLY A 235 -22.49 -13.96 11.89
C GLY A 235 -23.63 -14.49 12.75
N ASN A 236 -23.79 -13.97 13.97
CA ASN A 236 -24.88 -14.35 14.86
C ASN A 236 -26.00 -13.29 14.94
N ASP A 237 -25.86 -12.18 14.20
CA ASP A 237 -26.85 -11.09 14.15
C ASP A 237 -27.10 -10.61 12.70
N LEU A 238 -28.33 -10.22 12.35
CA LEU A 238 -28.69 -9.77 11.00
C LEU A 238 -27.92 -8.50 10.61
N SER A 239 -27.63 -7.63 11.58
CA SER A 239 -26.77 -6.44 11.41
C SER A 239 -25.36 -6.81 10.96
N SER A 240 -24.83 -7.92 11.48
CA SER A 240 -23.49 -8.43 11.21
C SER A 240 -23.36 -9.05 9.82
N ASN A 241 -24.42 -9.71 9.33
CA ASN A 241 -24.44 -10.26 7.97
C ASN A 241 -24.41 -9.15 6.89
N ASN A 242 -25.10 -8.02 7.14
CA ASN A 242 -25.05 -6.86 6.25
C ASN A 242 -23.65 -6.23 6.24
N ALA A 243 -22.98 -6.12 7.39
CA ALA A 243 -21.61 -5.62 7.48
C ALA A 243 -20.61 -6.52 6.72
N VAL A 244 -20.72 -7.85 6.85
CA VAL A 244 -19.90 -8.80 6.08
C VAL A 244 -20.14 -8.65 4.58
N GLY A 245 -21.40 -8.54 4.15
CA GLY A 245 -21.74 -8.31 2.75
C GLY A 245 -21.19 -6.98 2.20
N MET A 246 -21.13 -5.94 3.02
CA MET A 246 -20.49 -4.66 2.65
C MET A 246 -18.97 -4.78 2.57
N ALA A 247 -18.32 -5.42 3.55
CA ALA A 247 -16.88 -5.64 3.54
C ALA A 247 -16.44 -6.48 2.33
N GLN A 248 -17.24 -7.47 1.91
CA GLN A 248 -16.98 -8.25 0.69
C GLN A 248 -16.99 -7.40 -0.59
N LYS A 249 -17.79 -6.32 -0.65
CA LYS A 249 -17.77 -5.41 -1.81
C LYS A 249 -16.42 -4.73 -1.99
N LEU A 250 -15.62 -4.59 -0.94
CA LEU A 250 -14.27 -4.03 -1.06
C LEU A 250 -13.34 -4.92 -1.88
N LEU A 251 -13.58 -6.24 -1.93
CA LEU A 251 -12.80 -7.16 -2.75
C LEU A 251 -12.99 -6.90 -4.26
N LEU A 252 -14.05 -6.19 -4.67
CA LEU A 252 -14.20 -5.75 -6.07
C LEU A 252 -13.10 -4.77 -6.49
N PHE A 253 -12.47 -4.09 -5.53
CA PHE A 253 -11.36 -3.16 -5.76
C PHE A 253 -9.99 -3.84 -5.71
N TRP A 254 -9.95 -5.16 -5.58
CA TRP A 254 -8.73 -5.93 -5.68
C TRP A 254 -8.11 -5.77 -7.07
N ARG A 255 -6.89 -5.21 -7.12
CA ARG A 255 -6.18 -4.92 -8.40
C ARG A 255 -6.99 -4.05 -9.38
N LYS A 256 -8.01 -3.35 -8.88
CA LYS A 256 -8.86 -2.42 -9.62
C LYS A 256 -9.10 -1.19 -8.74
N PRO A 257 -8.13 -0.27 -8.65
CA PRO A 257 -8.24 0.87 -7.77
C PRO A 257 -9.47 1.72 -8.14
N ALA A 258 -10.31 2.01 -7.14
CA ALA A 258 -11.41 2.94 -7.30
C ALA A 258 -10.92 4.36 -7.07
N ARG A 259 -11.34 5.28 -7.93
CA ARG A 259 -10.97 6.70 -7.84
C ARG A 259 -12.20 7.58 -7.83
N ARG A 260 -12.23 8.55 -6.91
CA ARG A 260 -13.26 9.58 -6.84
C ARG A 260 -12.60 10.95 -6.78
N CYS A 261 -13.00 11.86 -7.68
CA CYS A 261 -12.52 13.24 -7.71
C CYS A 261 -13.69 14.20 -7.50
N TRP A 262 -13.51 15.22 -6.66
CA TRP A 262 -14.51 16.26 -6.46
C TRP A 262 -13.86 17.58 -6.04
N TRP A 263 -14.66 18.65 -6.10
CA TRP A 263 -14.27 19.98 -5.72
C TRP A 263 -15.07 20.47 -4.51
N GLU A 264 -14.45 21.34 -3.72
CA GLU A 264 -15.12 22.02 -2.62
C GLU A 264 -14.54 23.40 -2.37
N GLY A 265 -15.38 24.33 -1.94
CA GLY A 265 -14.96 25.62 -1.41
C GLY A 265 -14.97 25.56 0.12
N VAL A 266 -13.88 26.02 0.74
CA VAL A 266 -13.79 26.15 2.20
C VAL A 266 -13.35 27.57 2.57
N ASP A 267 -13.90 28.07 3.66
CA ASP A 267 -13.45 29.31 4.30
C ASP A 267 -12.56 28.94 5.49
N LEU A 268 -11.26 29.23 5.39
CA LEU A 268 -10.32 29.00 6.46
C LEU A 268 -10.25 30.23 7.38
N GLU A 269 -10.32 29.98 8.68
CA GLU A 269 -10.19 31.00 9.73
C GLU A 269 -8.82 30.89 10.41
N GLY A 270 -8.28 32.03 10.87
CA GLY A 270 -7.01 32.07 11.60
C GLY A 270 -5.79 31.69 10.75
N VAL A 271 -5.82 31.99 9.44
CA VAL A 271 -4.67 31.79 8.55
C VAL A 271 -3.67 32.94 8.76
N GLU A 272 -2.43 32.59 9.05
CA GLU A 272 -1.33 33.55 9.20
C GLU A 272 -1.17 34.43 7.95
N GLY A 273 -1.06 35.75 8.14
CA GLY A 273 -0.96 36.72 7.04
C GLY A 273 -2.30 37.08 6.38
N VAL A 274 -3.44 36.61 6.90
CA VAL A 274 -4.77 36.94 6.37
C VAL A 274 -5.65 37.53 7.48
N GLU A 275 -6.22 38.70 7.22
CA GLU A 275 -7.28 39.28 8.06
C GLU A 275 -8.63 38.64 7.72
N GLY A 276 -9.22 37.92 8.67
CA GLY A 276 -10.52 37.28 8.51
C GLY A 276 -10.46 35.91 7.82
N LYS A 277 -11.36 35.67 6.87
CA LYS A 277 -11.53 34.37 6.20
C LYS A 277 -10.72 34.29 4.91
N LEU A 278 -9.90 33.26 4.78
CA LEU A 278 -9.27 32.91 3.51
C LEU A 278 -10.15 31.93 2.74
N LYS A 279 -10.61 32.34 1.56
CA LYS A 279 -11.34 31.46 0.64
C LYS A 279 -10.35 30.52 -0.05
N VAL A 280 -10.61 29.22 0.02
CA VAL A 280 -9.78 28.20 -0.61
C VAL A 280 -10.66 27.24 -1.39
N TRP A 281 -10.31 27.00 -2.65
CA TRP A 281 -10.86 25.88 -3.41
C TRP A 281 -9.98 24.67 -3.24
N ILE A 282 -10.60 23.52 -3.03
CA ILE A 282 -9.91 22.25 -2.87
C ILE A 282 -10.43 21.31 -3.95
N ARG A 283 -9.50 20.65 -4.63
CA ARG A 283 -9.76 19.44 -5.43
C ARG A 283 -9.26 18.26 -4.64
N ARG A 284 -10.15 17.33 -4.30
CA ARG A 284 -9.78 16.07 -3.65
C ARG A 284 -9.87 14.94 -4.64
N VAL A 285 -8.85 14.09 -4.62
CA VAL A 285 -8.85 12.80 -5.30
C VAL A 285 -8.63 11.72 -4.26
N TRP A 286 -9.60 10.85 -4.11
CA TRP A 286 -9.45 9.63 -3.33
C TRP A 286 -9.14 8.46 -4.24
N THR A 287 -8.16 7.67 -3.82
CA THR A 287 -7.86 6.36 -4.40
C THR A 287 -8.02 5.30 -3.33
N LEU A 288 -8.86 4.31 -3.60
CA LEU A 288 -9.07 3.14 -2.76
C LEU A 288 -8.51 1.92 -3.51
N GLU A 289 -7.57 1.23 -2.88
CA GLU A 289 -6.98 0.00 -3.41
C GLU A 289 -6.98 -1.09 -2.34
N MET A 290 -7.03 -2.34 -2.78
CA MET A 290 -6.91 -3.51 -1.92
C MET A 290 -5.70 -4.34 -2.31
N VAL A 291 -4.88 -4.70 -1.31
CA VAL A 291 -3.70 -5.54 -1.46
C VAL A 291 -3.76 -6.76 -0.53
N SER A 292 -3.13 -7.87 -0.92
CA SER A 292 -2.83 -8.99 0.00
C SER A 292 -1.43 -8.82 0.54
N HIS A 293 -1.27 -9.09 1.83
CA HIS A 293 0.00 -9.52 2.36
C HIS A 293 -0.04 -11.02 2.67
N GLN A 294 0.99 -11.77 2.24
CA GLN A 294 1.22 -13.14 2.67
C GLN A 294 2.34 -13.17 3.71
N GLN A 295 2.31 -14.13 4.63
CA GLN A 295 3.48 -14.36 5.47
C GLN A 295 4.54 -15.08 4.66
N ASN A 296 5.75 -14.52 4.62
CA ASN A 296 6.83 -15.11 3.86
C ASN A 296 7.41 -16.30 4.63
N HIS A 297 7.35 -17.51 4.05
CA HIS A 297 8.16 -18.64 4.50
C HIS A 297 9.59 -18.42 4.01
N ALA A 298 10.29 -17.45 4.59
CA ALA A 298 11.74 -17.44 4.49
C ALA A 298 12.21 -18.77 5.10
N SER A 299 12.73 -19.64 4.24
CA SER A 299 13.23 -20.96 4.58
C SER A 299 14.07 -20.85 5.86
N VAL A 300 13.58 -21.44 6.94
CA VAL A 300 14.42 -21.82 8.08
C VAL A 300 15.36 -22.89 7.53
N ARG A 301 16.39 -22.47 6.78
CA ARG A 301 17.58 -23.29 6.60
C ARG A 301 18.20 -23.33 7.98
N ASN A 302 17.95 -24.43 8.66
CA ASN A 302 18.67 -24.82 9.84
C ASN A 302 20.17 -24.63 9.56
N ASN A 303 20.77 -23.59 10.15
CA ASN A 303 22.20 -23.59 10.39
C ASN A 303 22.45 -24.64 11.46
N VAL A 304 22.48 -25.91 11.06
CA VAL A 304 23.17 -26.94 11.80
C VAL A 304 24.65 -26.64 11.59
N PRO A 305 25.42 -26.27 12.63
CA PRO A 305 26.86 -26.21 12.48
C PRO A 305 27.37 -27.63 12.20
N ASP A 306 28.01 -27.81 11.05
CA ASP A 306 28.76 -29.02 10.70
C ASP A 306 29.88 -29.26 11.73
N THR A 307 29.59 -29.96 12.81
CA THR A 307 30.61 -30.64 13.61
C THR A 307 30.79 -32.05 13.11
N LEU A 308 31.62 -32.20 12.07
CA LEU A 308 32.27 -33.47 11.72
C LEU A 308 33.24 -33.87 12.85
N PRO A 309 33.22 -35.12 13.35
CA PRO A 309 34.21 -35.58 14.31
C PRO A 309 35.55 -35.86 13.62
N LEU A 310 36.59 -35.14 14.04
CA LEU A 310 37.99 -35.42 13.68
C LEU A 310 38.38 -36.83 14.11
N LEU A 311 38.68 -37.68 13.12
CA LEU A 311 39.46 -38.91 13.27
C LEU A 311 40.77 -38.60 14.02
N LYS A 312 40.89 -39.03 15.28
CA LYS A 312 42.19 -39.23 15.91
C LYS A 312 42.71 -40.62 15.56
N GLN A 313 43.67 -40.61 14.65
CA GLN A 313 44.59 -41.69 14.36
C GLN A 313 45.36 -42.07 15.65
N ARG A 314 45.15 -43.28 16.18
CA ARG A 314 46.14 -43.94 17.05
C ARG A 314 46.03 -45.46 16.92
N ARG A 315 46.74 -46.01 15.93
CA ARG A 315 47.14 -47.43 15.95
C ARG A 315 48.25 -47.55 17.01
N GLN A 316 47.92 -48.11 18.16
CA GLN A 316 48.91 -48.71 19.05
C GLN A 316 48.87 -50.22 18.89
N VAL A 317 50.06 -50.77 18.77
CA VAL A 317 50.42 -52.17 18.57
C VAL A 317 50.05 -52.97 19.82
N THR A 318 49.32 -54.07 19.65
CA THR A 318 49.08 -55.09 20.68
C THR A 318 49.83 -56.38 20.33
N SER A 319 50.66 -56.85 21.25
CA SER A 319 51.16 -58.22 21.35
C SER A 319 51.42 -58.51 22.86
N PRO A 320 51.41 -59.77 23.32
CA PRO A 320 50.41 -60.21 24.30
C PRO A 320 50.97 -60.53 25.70
N ILE A 321 49.99 -60.74 26.59
CA ILE A 321 50.01 -61.19 27.99
C ILE A 321 50.97 -62.37 28.24
N PRO A 322 51.60 -62.45 29.43
CA PRO A 322 51.33 -63.60 30.29
C PRO A 322 51.19 -63.30 31.80
N ILE A 323 50.14 -63.91 32.37
CA ILE A 323 50.10 -64.79 33.56
C ILE A 323 50.26 -64.19 34.98
N SER A 324 49.31 -64.65 35.81
CA SER A 324 49.00 -64.43 37.22
C SER A 324 50.14 -64.52 38.23
N THR A 325 49.97 -63.75 39.31
CA THR A 325 50.63 -63.80 40.62
C THR A 325 49.82 -64.67 41.61
N PRO A 326 50.32 -64.95 42.82
CA PRO A 326 51.70 -65.17 43.26
C PRO A 326 52.03 -66.65 43.52
#